data_AF-A0A959AW09-F1
#
_entry.id   AF-A0A959AW09-F1
#
_cell.length_a   1.000
_cell.length_b   1.000
_cell.length_c   1.000
_cell.angle_alpha   90.00
_cell.angle_beta   90.00
_cell.angle_gamma   90.00
#
_symmetry.space_group_name_H-M   'P 1'
#
loop_
_entity.id
_entity.type
_entity.pdbx_description
1 polymer ?
#
loop_
_entity_poly.entity_id
_entity_poly.type
_entity_poly.pdbx_seq_one_letter_code
_entity_poly.pdbx_strand_id
1 'polypeptide(L)'
;MSEQDQGPTPQGQGTPIRDSEKGSPGEFVRNNLAWLIPIGLLLLFFIIPPTRHWLANTVRCSLVSSKEGDARLEACRQYLSKGSFVNASCYGTCTEVVDYENARQTRTYELLRAYVDKYEDNARSAHYQEIFRLLDSVVCANLARQSENKAADCQAYKDEFGQAGSCYEECHAFLDTYDCEMARQAVDRQEAYLRYIDKYGPEGKCYEEFQQALEKGIPATMDKEGSRKKVEAKPSGGGTATTAPAKKKAKPASSRTCQSFTVGSQKFNAIQLGPLWWTTENMNKGGFVNWVTARTTCPTGWRLPCTQEVEHLIREYYSNPDKAYTYLTSDDARNCEFNLEFTGFQWAPGMAVADQGLTAGFWCFNEDVQYGPRAGSFLFKKSTRSIETILTTDKTMGLNCRCVKESKDYKKSSLRFMPCVGMP
;
A
#
# COMPACT_ATOMS: atom_id res chain seq x y z
N MET A 1 10.58 -47.71 48.30
CA MET A 1 10.16 -49.09 47.98
C MET A 1 8.72 -49.03 47.53
N SER A 2 8.39 -49.86 46.54
CA SER A 2 7.08 -50.03 45.86
C SER A 2 6.82 -48.98 44.77
N GLU A 3 7.12 -49.24 43.48
CA GLU A 3 6.50 -50.14 42.48
C GLU A 3 5.33 -49.52 41.72
N GLN A 4 5.31 -49.90 40.44
CA GLN A 4 4.57 -49.40 39.30
C GLN A 4 3.06 -49.63 39.42
N ASP A 5 2.27 -48.83 38.70
CA ASP A 5 1.18 -49.41 37.89
C ASP A 5 0.77 -48.49 36.74
N GLN A 6 0.65 -49.08 35.55
CA GLN A 6 0.13 -48.49 34.32
C GLN A 6 -1.31 -48.98 34.10
N GLY A 7 -2.20 -48.11 33.61
CA GLY A 7 -3.56 -48.46 33.20
C GLY A 7 -4.28 -47.32 32.47
N PRO A 8 -5.36 -47.60 31.71
CA PRO A 8 -5.28 -47.52 30.24
C PRO A 8 -6.20 -46.48 29.55
N THR A 9 -5.92 -46.27 28.26
CA THR A 9 -6.65 -45.47 27.26
C THR A 9 -8.01 -46.07 26.86
N PRO A 10 -9.04 -45.25 26.54
CA PRO A 10 -10.25 -45.74 25.88
C PRO A 10 -10.28 -45.46 24.37
N GLN A 11 -10.73 -46.46 23.60
CA GLN A 11 -11.14 -46.40 22.20
C GLN A 11 -12.66 -46.15 22.08
N GLY A 12 -13.08 -45.36 21.08
CA GLY A 12 -14.45 -45.31 20.55
C GLY A 12 -14.40 -45.06 19.04
N GLN A 13 -14.80 -46.03 18.20
CA GLN A 13 -16.08 -46.09 17.46
C GLN A 13 -16.31 -44.85 16.56
N GLY A 14 -16.42 -44.87 15.22
CA GLY A 14 -16.72 -45.92 14.24
C GLY A 14 -18.05 -45.61 13.51
N THR A 15 -18.05 -45.70 12.17
CA THR A 15 -19.16 -45.74 11.16
C THR A 15 -19.30 -44.52 10.21
N PRO A 16 -19.96 -44.65 9.02
CA PRO A 16 -19.46 -45.38 7.85
C PRO A 16 -19.58 -44.60 6.51
N ILE A 17 -18.78 -45.01 5.51
CA ILE A 17 -18.83 -44.52 4.12
C ILE A 17 -19.93 -45.25 3.34
N ARG A 18 -20.69 -44.51 2.53
CA ARG A 18 -21.78 -45.00 1.68
C ARG A 18 -21.45 -44.78 0.21
N ASP A 19 -21.43 -45.87 -0.55
CA ASP A 19 -21.29 -45.94 -2.01
C ASP A 19 -22.64 -45.87 -2.76
N SER A 20 -22.54 -45.83 -4.10
CA SER A 20 -23.55 -45.87 -5.19
C SER A 20 -24.03 -44.49 -5.71
N GLU A 21 -24.14 -44.22 -7.02
CA GLU A 21 -24.46 -45.13 -8.12
C GLU A 21 -24.18 -44.52 -9.53
N LYS A 22 -23.73 -45.41 -10.44
CA LYS A 22 -23.93 -45.57 -11.90
C LYS A 22 -24.56 -44.45 -12.77
N GLY A 23 -23.94 -44.23 -13.94
CA GLY A 23 -24.57 -43.70 -15.16
C GLY A 23 -23.80 -44.12 -16.43
N SER A 24 -24.51 -44.79 -17.35
CA SER A 24 -24.04 -45.49 -18.57
C SER A 24 -23.72 -44.56 -19.77
N PRO A 25 -22.96 -45.00 -20.80
CA PRO A 25 -22.53 -44.15 -21.92
C PRO A 25 -23.50 -44.22 -23.13
N GLY A 26 -23.59 -43.12 -23.86
CA GLY A 26 -24.30 -43.00 -25.14
C GLY A 26 -23.33 -42.75 -26.29
N GLU A 27 -23.50 -43.52 -27.35
CA GLU A 27 -22.79 -43.47 -28.62
C GLU A 27 -23.01 -42.16 -29.40
N PHE A 28 -21.98 -41.67 -30.10
CA PHE A 28 -22.18 -40.97 -31.37
C PHE A 28 -21.00 -41.21 -32.32
N VAL A 29 -21.32 -41.77 -33.47
CA VAL A 29 -20.42 -42.10 -34.58
C VAL A 29 -20.48 -40.97 -35.61
N ARG A 30 -19.34 -40.45 -36.07
CA ARG A 30 -18.93 -40.36 -37.50
C ARG A 30 -17.72 -39.43 -37.74
N ASN A 31 -16.71 -40.03 -38.37
CA ASN A 31 -15.87 -39.55 -39.47
C ASN A 31 -15.05 -38.25 -39.32
N ASN A 32 -13.72 -38.40 -39.35
CA ASN A 32 -12.96 -38.16 -40.58
C ASN A 32 -11.51 -38.67 -40.50
N LEU A 33 -11.12 -39.41 -41.55
CA LEU A 33 -9.76 -39.76 -41.93
C LEU A 33 -8.95 -38.51 -42.29
N ALA A 34 -7.70 -38.44 -41.86
CA ALA A 34 -6.50 -38.20 -42.69
C ALA A 34 -5.31 -37.83 -41.79
N TRP A 35 -4.10 -38.18 -42.26
CA TRP A 35 -2.77 -37.88 -41.71
C TRP A 35 -2.13 -38.97 -40.84
N LEU A 36 -1.69 -40.04 -41.53
CA LEU A 36 -0.51 -40.82 -41.17
C LEU A 36 0.75 -40.03 -41.54
N ILE A 37 1.55 -39.64 -40.55
CA ILE A 37 2.95 -39.20 -40.70
C ILE A 37 3.78 -40.02 -39.69
N PRO A 38 4.95 -40.57 -40.06
CA PRO A 38 5.51 -41.74 -39.41
C PRO A 38 6.19 -41.43 -38.08
N ILE A 39 5.81 -42.19 -37.06
CA ILE A 39 6.51 -42.39 -35.80
C ILE A 39 7.78 -43.19 -36.11
N GLY A 40 8.83 -42.50 -36.56
CA GLY A 40 10.09 -43.13 -36.98
C GLY A 40 11.35 -42.38 -36.56
N LEU A 41 11.24 -41.36 -35.70
CA LEU A 41 12.37 -40.47 -35.36
C LEU A 41 12.36 -39.96 -33.90
N LEU A 42 11.62 -40.64 -33.01
CA LEU A 42 11.53 -40.30 -31.58
C LEU A 42 12.19 -41.30 -30.63
N LEU A 43 12.81 -42.37 -31.14
CA LEU A 43 13.50 -43.38 -30.34
C LEU A 43 15.04 -43.35 -30.44
N LEU A 44 15.62 -42.35 -31.13
CA LEU A 44 17.08 -42.17 -31.20
C LEU A 44 17.65 -41.10 -30.24
N PHE A 45 16.80 -40.40 -29.48
CA PHE A 45 17.26 -39.41 -28.49
C PHE A 45 17.40 -39.96 -27.06
N PHE A 46 17.06 -41.22 -26.81
CA PHE A 46 17.16 -41.85 -25.48
C PHE A 46 18.44 -42.69 -25.25
N ILE A 47 19.39 -42.70 -26.19
CA ILE A 47 20.68 -43.42 -26.03
C ILE A 47 21.86 -42.48 -26.29
N ILE A 48 21.81 -41.27 -25.73
CA ILE A 48 23.03 -40.51 -25.46
C ILE A 48 23.18 -40.51 -23.95
N PRO A 49 24.18 -41.22 -23.38
CA PRO A 49 24.44 -41.13 -21.94
C PRO A 49 24.66 -39.65 -21.63
N PRO A 50 24.02 -39.08 -20.59
CA PRO A 50 24.21 -37.68 -20.24
C PRO A 50 25.70 -37.46 -20.00
N THR A 51 26.35 -36.85 -20.98
CA THR A 51 27.74 -36.45 -20.90
C THR A 51 27.81 -35.44 -19.77
N ARG A 52 28.48 -35.86 -18.69
CA ARG A 52 29.20 -35.18 -17.59
C ARG A 52 29.38 -33.64 -17.62
N HIS A 53 28.41 -32.86 -18.10
CA HIS A 53 28.46 -31.39 -18.11
C HIS A 53 27.51 -30.76 -17.10
N TRP A 54 26.62 -31.53 -16.48
CA TRP A 54 25.66 -31.02 -15.48
C TRP A 54 26.07 -31.24 -14.02
N LEU A 55 27.29 -31.73 -13.76
CA LEU A 55 27.86 -31.84 -12.40
C LEU A 55 28.95 -30.79 -12.11
N ALA A 56 29.17 -29.82 -13.00
CA ALA A 56 30.26 -28.83 -12.87
C ALA A 56 29.91 -27.56 -12.07
N ASN A 57 28.66 -27.34 -11.65
CA ASN A 57 28.24 -26.06 -11.04
C ASN A 57 28.14 -26.05 -9.51
N THR A 58 28.70 -27.04 -8.81
CA THR A 58 28.88 -26.97 -7.35
C THR A 58 30.34 -26.85 -6.95
N VAL A 59 31.11 -26.05 -7.69
CA VAL A 59 32.34 -25.48 -7.11
C VAL A 59 31.92 -24.46 -6.07
N ARG A 60 31.64 -24.93 -4.84
CA ARG A 60 31.43 -24.07 -3.68
C ARG A 60 32.61 -23.10 -3.62
N CYS A 61 32.31 -21.83 -3.46
CA CYS A 61 33.33 -20.80 -3.36
C CYS A 61 34.29 -21.13 -2.20
N SER A 62 35.48 -21.66 -2.49
CA SER A 62 36.45 -22.11 -1.48
C SER A 62 36.95 -20.96 -0.59
N LEU A 63 36.85 -19.73 -1.10
CA LEU A 63 37.08 -18.49 -0.36
C LEU A 63 36.15 -18.35 0.86
N VAL A 64 34.97 -18.95 0.81
CA VAL A 64 33.89 -18.77 1.80
C VAL A 64 33.89 -19.90 2.84
N SER A 65 34.33 -21.10 2.46
CA SER A 65 34.22 -22.29 3.33
C SER A 65 35.35 -22.44 4.35
N SER A 66 36.39 -21.62 4.31
CA SER A 66 37.63 -21.82 5.11
C SER A 66 37.96 -20.68 6.08
N LYS A 67 37.21 -19.58 6.08
CA LYS A 67 37.48 -18.41 6.92
C LYS A 67 36.27 -18.05 7.78
N GLU A 68 36.50 -17.75 9.04
CA GLU A 68 35.48 -17.24 9.97
C GLU A 68 35.59 -15.71 10.11
N GLY A 69 34.44 -15.05 10.34
CA GLY A 69 34.35 -13.63 10.69
C GLY A 69 35.03 -12.66 9.71
N ASP A 70 35.82 -11.74 10.26
CA ASP A 70 36.44 -10.62 9.54
C ASP A 70 37.34 -11.07 8.37
N ALA A 71 38.01 -12.21 8.51
CA ALA A 71 38.87 -12.76 7.46
C ALA A 71 38.09 -13.18 6.21
N ARG A 72 36.82 -13.59 6.38
CA ARG A 72 35.89 -13.92 5.29
C ARG A 72 35.37 -12.65 4.62
N LEU A 73 35.01 -11.64 5.40
CA LEU A 73 34.57 -10.34 4.89
C LEU A 73 35.67 -9.69 4.03
N GLU A 74 36.90 -9.63 4.55
CA GLU A 74 38.02 -9.03 3.85
C GLU A 74 38.37 -9.80 2.57
N ALA A 75 38.32 -11.14 2.61
CA ALA A 75 38.51 -11.96 1.41
C ALA A 75 37.43 -11.69 0.34
N CYS A 76 36.18 -11.48 0.75
CA CYS A 76 35.10 -11.14 -0.17
C CYS A 76 35.23 -9.72 -0.74
N ARG A 77 35.64 -8.74 0.06
CA ARG A 77 35.95 -7.38 -0.43
C ARG A 77 37.06 -7.41 -1.47
N GLN A 78 38.15 -8.13 -1.19
CA GLN A 78 39.26 -8.31 -2.15
C GLN A 78 38.86 -9.07 -3.41
N TYR A 79 37.91 -10.00 -3.32
CA TYR A 79 37.38 -10.70 -4.49
C TYR A 79 36.55 -9.77 -5.37
N LEU A 80 35.61 -9.02 -4.77
CA LEU A 80 34.74 -8.08 -5.48
C LEU A 80 35.53 -6.91 -6.09
N SER A 81 36.57 -6.41 -5.41
CA SER A 81 37.39 -5.30 -5.89
C SER A 81 38.21 -5.62 -7.15
N LYS A 82 38.48 -6.90 -7.41
CA LYS A 82 39.22 -7.33 -8.61
C LYS A 82 38.37 -7.30 -9.89
N GLY A 83 37.04 -7.11 -9.78
CA GLY A 83 36.13 -7.05 -10.93
C GLY A 83 36.11 -8.33 -11.80
N SER A 84 36.68 -9.43 -11.31
CA SER A 84 36.85 -10.67 -12.05
C SER A 84 35.65 -11.59 -11.81
N PHE A 85 34.63 -11.49 -12.65
CA PHE A 85 33.38 -12.27 -12.56
C PHE A 85 33.54 -13.74 -13.00
N VAL A 86 34.73 -14.32 -12.85
CA VAL A 86 35.07 -15.66 -13.38
C VAL A 86 34.21 -16.75 -12.72
N ASN A 87 33.64 -16.49 -11.54
CA ASN A 87 32.69 -17.40 -10.90
C ASN A 87 31.48 -16.64 -10.32
N ALA A 88 30.35 -16.70 -11.02
CA ALA A 88 29.10 -16.05 -10.62
C ALA A 88 28.59 -16.50 -9.23
N SER A 89 28.85 -17.75 -8.83
CA SER A 89 28.47 -18.27 -7.50
C SER A 89 29.30 -17.63 -6.39
N CYS A 90 30.62 -17.48 -6.59
CA CYS A 90 31.48 -16.74 -5.67
C CYS A 90 31.06 -15.26 -5.55
N TYR A 91 30.75 -14.63 -6.68
CA TYR A 91 30.31 -13.24 -6.71
C TYR A 91 29.03 -13.03 -5.89
N GLY A 92 28.00 -13.86 -6.12
CA GLY A 92 26.75 -13.78 -5.37
C GLY A 92 26.97 -13.98 -3.87
N THR A 93 27.73 -15.00 -3.49
CA THR A 93 28.02 -15.31 -2.08
C THR A 93 28.80 -14.19 -1.40
N CYS A 94 29.81 -13.63 -2.06
CA CYS A 94 30.60 -12.54 -1.48
C CYS A 94 29.85 -11.21 -1.42
N THR A 95 28.96 -10.96 -2.39
CA THR A 95 28.06 -9.79 -2.33
C THR A 95 27.14 -9.90 -1.12
N GLU A 96 26.50 -11.06 -0.90
CA GLU A 96 25.66 -11.30 0.28
C GLU A 96 26.40 -11.11 1.60
N VAL A 97 27.63 -11.63 1.72
CA VAL A 97 28.46 -11.46 2.93
C VAL A 97 28.78 -9.99 3.20
N VAL A 98 29.14 -9.22 2.16
CA VAL A 98 29.45 -7.80 2.31
C VAL A 98 28.21 -6.99 2.67
N ASP A 99 27.09 -7.24 1.99
CA ASP A 99 25.83 -6.56 2.27
C ASP A 99 25.33 -6.87 3.69
N TYR A 100 25.44 -8.13 4.13
CA TYR A 100 25.09 -8.55 5.48
C TYR A 100 25.91 -7.81 6.54
N GLU A 101 27.23 -7.77 6.40
CA GLU A 101 28.11 -7.09 7.37
C GLU A 101 27.86 -5.58 7.39
N ASN A 102 27.65 -4.96 6.23
CA ASN A 102 27.30 -3.54 6.15
C ASN A 102 25.98 -3.24 6.86
N ALA A 103 24.95 -4.06 6.64
CA ALA A 103 23.64 -3.90 7.29
C ALA A 103 23.73 -4.14 8.81
N ARG A 104 24.42 -5.20 9.23
CA ARG A 104 24.60 -5.60 10.65
C ARG A 104 25.38 -4.58 11.47
N GLN A 105 26.43 -3.97 10.90
CA GLN A 105 27.25 -2.98 11.59
C GLN A 105 26.56 -1.62 11.67
N THR A 106 25.90 -1.19 10.59
CA THR A 106 25.30 0.14 10.52
C THR A 106 23.97 0.23 11.27
N ARG A 107 23.18 -0.85 11.27
CA ARG A 107 21.88 -0.96 11.97
C ARG A 107 20.89 0.17 11.68
N THR A 108 20.97 0.77 10.49
CA THR A 108 19.95 1.72 10.03
C THR A 108 18.80 0.96 9.40
N TYR A 109 17.60 1.51 9.54
CA TYR A 109 16.38 0.91 8.97
C TYR A 109 16.54 0.66 7.47
N GLU A 110 17.06 1.66 6.73
CA GLU A 110 17.16 1.61 5.27
C GLU A 110 18.07 0.48 4.79
N LEU A 111 19.21 0.25 5.45
CA LEU A 111 20.14 -0.81 5.05
C LEU A 111 19.66 -2.20 5.46
N LEU A 112 19.05 -2.32 6.64
CA LEU A 112 18.47 -3.58 7.10
C LEU A 112 17.30 -3.99 6.19
N ARG A 113 16.41 -3.06 5.85
CA ARG A 113 15.27 -3.30 4.95
C ARG A 113 15.73 -3.64 3.53
N ALA A 114 16.68 -2.88 2.98
CA ALA A 114 17.24 -3.17 1.66
C ALA A 114 17.88 -4.57 1.58
N TYR A 115 18.51 -5.04 2.66
CA TYR A 115 19.04 -6.41 2.73
C TYR A 115 17.91 -7.44 2.73
N VAL A 116 16.89 -7.27 3.58
CA VAL A 116 15.73 -8.19 3.66
C VAL A 116 15.04 -8.31 2.30
N ASP A 117 14.72 -7.18 1.67
CA ASP A 117 14.04 -7.15 0.37
C ASP A 117 14.88 -7.82 -0.73
N LYS A 118 16.21 -7.61 -0.72
CA LYS A 118 17.11 -8.18 -1.72
C LYS A 118 17.29 -9.69 -1.58
N TYR A 119 17.18 -10.23 -0.36
CA TYR A 119 17.49 -11.63 -0.04
C TYR A 119 16.28 -12.42 0.46
N GLU A 120 15.05 -11.97 0.17
CA GLU A 120 13.79 -12.62 0.57
C GLU A 120 13.70 -14.09 0.15
N ASP A 121 14.15 -14.42 -1.07
CA ASP A 121 14.20 -15.80 -1.58
C ASP A 121 15.09 -16.73 -0.72
N ASN A 122 15.99 -16.15 0.08
CA ASN A 122 16.90 -16.84 0.99
C ASN A 122 16.44 -16.71 2.46
N ALA A 123 15.13 -16.59 2.72
CA ALA A 123 14.60 -16.39 4.08
C ALA A 123 15.06 -17.43 5.11
N ARG A 124 15.48 -18.63 4.69
CA ARG A 124 16.00 -19.68 5.60
C ARG A 124 17.46 -19.51 6.00
N SER A 125 18.20 -18.56 5.41
CA SER A 125 19.61 -18.35 5.72
C SER A 125 19.78 -17.75 7.12
N ALA A 126 20.86 -18.13 7.80
CA ALA A 126 21.15 -17.59 9.14
C ALA A 126 21.37 -16.07 9.10
N HIS A 127 22.01 -15.56 8.05
CA HIS A 127 22.21 -14.12 7.86
C HIS A 127 20.88 -13.39 7.69
N TYR A 128 19.96 -13.91 6.87
CA TYR A 128 18.64 -13.32 6.70
C TYR A 128 17.90 -13.26 8.03
N GLN A 129 17.87 -14.37 8.77
CA GLN A 129 17.18 -14.45 10.06
C GLN A 129 17.77 -13.49 11.11
N GLU A 130 19.08 -13.28 11.13
CA GLU A 130 19.70 -12.29 12.01
C GLU A 130 19.36 -10.86 11.61
N ILE A 131 19.48 -10.51 10.32
CA ILE A 131 19.16 -9.16 9.84
C ILE A 131 17.66 -8.85 10.04
N PHE A 132 16.78 -9.81 9.79
CA PHE A 132 15.35 -9.66 10.02
C PHE A 132 15.03 -9.37 11.50
N ARG A 133 15.70 -10.04 12.45
CA ARG A 133 15.58 -9.73 13.89
C ARG A 133 16.14 -8.35 14.26
N LEU A 134 17.24 -7.93 13.63
CA LEU A 134 17.78 -6.58 13.83
C LEU A 134 16.82 -5.52 13.29
N LEU A 135 16.22 -5.75 12.12
CA LEU A 135 15.21 -4.87 11.55
C LEU A 135 14.00 -4.75 12.48
N ASP A 136 13.46 -5.87 12.92
CA ASP A 136 12.39 -5.95 13.93
C ASP A 136 12.72 -5.10 15.16
N SER A 137 13.90 -5.30 15.76
CA SER A 137 14.35 -4.54 16.94
C SER A 137 14.44 -3.03 16.68
N VAL A 138 14.93 -2.61 15.51
CA VAL A 138 15.06 -1.19 15.13
C VAL A 138 13.69 -0.56 14.91
N VAL A 139 12.80 -1.24 14.16
CA VAL A 139 11.44 -0.74 13.92
C VAL A 139 10.68 -0.63 15.24
N CYS A 140 10.76 -1.63 16.11
CA CYS A 140 10.16 -1.54 17.43
C CYS A 140 10.70 -0.39 18.27
N ALA A 141 12.03 -0.20 18.32
CA ALA A 141 12.61 0.90 19.09
C ALA A 141 12.13 2.28 18.59
N ASN A 142 11.84 2.40 17.30
CA ASN A 142 11.27 3.61 16.71
C ASN A 142 9.78 3.77 17.05
N LEU A 143 8.99 2.69 17.04
CA LEU A 143 7.58 2.70 17.46
C LEU A 143 7.41 3.20 18.90
N ALA A 144 8.31 2.81 19.80
CA ALA A 144 8.28 3.27 21.19
C ALA A 144 8.51 4.79 21.34
N ARG A 145 9.16 5.43 20.35
CA ARG A 145 9.53 6.86 20.41
C ARG A 145 8.53 7.79 19.70
N GLN A 146 7.72 7.27 18.78
CA GLN A 146 6.81 8.09 17.99
C GLN A 146 5.40 8.11 18.59
N SER A 147 4.82 9.31 18.76
CA SER A 147 3.52 9.49 19.41
C SER A 147 2.37 9.85 18.46
N GLU A 148 2.65 10.52 17.34
CA GLU A 148 1.58 11.15 16.55
C GLU A 148 0.80 10.16 15.67
N ASN A 149 1.43 9.08 15.21
CA ASN A 149 0.83 8.07 14.31
C ASN A 149 0.95 6.64 14.83
N LYS A 150 1.11 6.45 16.15
CA LYS A 150 1.40 5.15 16.77
C LYS A 150 0.44 4.03 16.32
N ALA A 151 -0.83 4.32 16.04
CA ALA A 151 -1.79 3.33 15.52
C ALA A 151 -1.45 2.83 14.11
N ALA A 152 -1.17 3.73 13.18
CA ALA A 152 -0.80 3.35 11.82
C ALA A 152 0.52 2.57 11.82
N ASP A 153 1.50 3.01 12.61
CA ASP A 153 2.81 2.38 12.67
C ASP A 153 2.73 1.00 13.35
N CYS A 154 1.93 0.84 14.42
CA CYS A 154 1.68 -0.47 15.03
C CYS A 154 0.98 -1.44 14.08
N GLN A 155 0.06 -0.94 13.24
CA GLN A 155 -0.61 -1.79 12.24
C GLN A 155 0.37 -2.24 11.16
N ALA A 156 1.16 -1.30 10.61
CA ALA A 156 2.19 -1.62 9.62
C ALA A 156 3.20 -2.65 10.14
N TYR A 157 3.64 -2.49 11.40
CA TYR A 157 4.52 -3.44 12.06
C TYR A 157 3.91 -4.84 12.19
N LYS A 158 2.64 -4.95 12.60
CA LYS A 158 1.96 -6.25 12.68
C LYS A 158 1.84 -6.92 11.31
N ASP A 159 1.57 -6.13 10.26
CA ASP A 159 1.46 -6.63 8.90
C ASP A 159 2.81 -7.14 8.36
N GLU A 160 3.92 -6.50 8.76
CA GLU A 160 5.28 -6.84 8.33
C GLU A 160 5.87 -8.03 9.11
N PHE A 161 5.80 -8.01 10.44
CA PHE A 161 6.49 -9.00 11.30
C PHE A 161 5.57 -10.09 11.85
N GLY A 162 4.25 -9.91 11.78
CA GLY A 162 3.27 -10.84 12.33
C GLY A 162 3.45 -11.05 13.84
N GLN A 163 2.94 -12.19 14.33
CA GLN A 163 3.00 -12.58 15.75
C GLN A 163 4.42 -12.87 16.26
N ALA A 164 5.38 -13.09 15.36
CA ALA A 164 6.76 -13.39 15.75
C ALA A 164 7.59 -12.12 16.04
N GLY A 165 7.07 -10.94 15.73
CA GLY A 165 7.75 -9.67 15.96
C GLY A 165 7.94 -9.39 17.45
N SER A 166 9.13 -8.90 17.81
CA SER A 166 9.52 -8.59 19.19
C SER A 166 8.57 -7.67 19.96
N CYS A 167 7.80 -6.84 19.25
CA CYS A 167 6.88 -5.85 19.82
C CYS A 167 5.43 -6.08 19.39
N TYR A 168 5.13 -7.29 18.92
CA TYR A 168 3.78 -7.68 18.54
C TYR A 168 2.79 -7.44 19.68
N GLU A 169 3.10 -7.92 20.89
CA GLU A 169 2.21 -7.81 22.05
C GLU A 169 1.94 -6.34 22.43
N GLU A 170 2.96 -5.48 22.42
CA GLU A 170 2.79 -4.05 22.72
C GLU A 170 1.92 -3.37 21.64
N CYS A 171 2.21 -3.61 20.36
CA CYS A 171 1.43 -3.07 19.25
C CYS A 171 -0.01 -3.59 19.26
N HIS A 172 -0.20 -4.88 19.57
CA HIS A 172 -1.52 -5.50 19.64
C HIS A 172 -2.34 -4.87 20.76
N ALA A 173 -1.80 -4.78 21.97
CA ALA A 173 -2.47 -4.19 23.13
C ALA A 173 -2.79 -2.69 22.92
N PHE A 174 -1.88 -1.96 22.26
CA PHE A 174 -2.11 -0.57 21.89
C PHE A 174 -3.28 -0.43 20.90
N LEU A 175 -3.25 -1.19 19.80
CA LEU A 175 -4.30 -1.16 18.79
C LEU A 175 -5.65 -1.59 19.35
N ASP A 176 -5.67 -2.61 20.20
CA ASP A 176 -6.87 -3.07 20.89
C ASP A 176 -7.49 -1.94 21.73
N THR A 177 -6.68 -1.24 22.53
CA THR A 177 -7.14 -0.09 23.31
C THR A 177 -7.64 1.05 22.41
N TYR A 178 -6.88 1.38 21.37
CA TYR A 178 -7.21 2.46 20.43
C TYR A 178 -8.52 2.18 19.67
N ASP A 179 -8.67 0.99 19.09
CA ASP A 179 -9.87 0.62 18.34
C ASP A 179 -11.10 0.50 19.24
N CYS A 180 -10.93 0.08 20.50
CA CYS A 180 -12.00 0.15 21.47
C CYS A 180 -12.49 1.59 21.71
N GLU A 181 -11.58 2.55 21.90
CA GLU A 181 -11.95 3.95 22.09
C GLU A 181 -12.65 4.53 20.85
N MET A 182 -12.14 4.21 19.66
CA MET A 182 -12.75 4.61 18.40
C MET A 182 -14.16 4.04 18.23
N ALA A 183 -14.36 2.77 18.62
CA ALA A 183 -15.67 2.13 18.55
C ALA A 183 -16.69 2.80 19.49
N ARG A 184 -16.29 3.20 20.71
CA ARG A 184 -17.16 3.95 21.64
C ARG A 184 -17.60 5.31 21.08
N GLN A 185 -16.71 5.96 20.32
CA GLN A 185 -16.94 7.28 19.74
C GLN A 185 -17.66 7.25 18.39
N ALA A 186 -17.82 6.07 17.78
CA ALA A 186 -18.48 5.93 16.49
C ALA A 186 -19.93 6.42 16.53
N VAL A 187 -20.37 7.02 15.41
CA VAL A 187 -21.77 7.45 15.23
C VAL A 187 -22.69 6.23 15.15
N ASP A 188 -22.27 5.21 14.41
CA ASP A 188 -22.91 3.90 14.37
C ASP A 188 -22.18 2.94 15.33
N ARG A 189 -22.54 3.02 16.61
CA ARG A 189 -21.92 2.19 17.66
C ARG A 189 -22.17 0.70 17.44
N GLN A 190 -23.32 0.33 16.89
CA GLN A 190 -23.66 -1.09 16.69
C GLN A 190 -22.71 -1.73 15.70
N GLU A 191 -22.53 -1.11 14.53
CA GLU A 191 -21.60 -1.63 13.53
C GLU A 191 -20.15 -1.59 14.03
N ALA A 192 -19.75 -0.53 14.72
CA ALA A 192 -18.40 -0.40 15.25
C ALA A 192 -18.09 -1.47 16.31
N TYR A 193 -19.03 -1.78 17.20
CA TYR A 193 -18.86 -2.81 18.24
C TYR A 193 -18.73 -4.20 17.62
N LEU A 194 -19.56 -4.53 16.62
CA LEU A 194 -19.47 -5.79 15.90
C LEU A 194 -18.13 -5.96 15.19
N ARG A 195 -17.64 -4.91 14.51
CA ARG A 195 -16.32 -4.93 13.86
C ARG A 195 -15.19 -5.11 14.85
N TYR A 196 -15.26 -4.47 16.01
CA TYR A 196 -14.27 -4.65 17.07
C TYR A 196 -14.26 -6.09 17.59
N ILE A 197 -15.44 -6.65 17.89
CA ILE A 197 -15.59 -8.03 18.38
C ILE A 197 -15.07 -9.04 17.34
N ASP A 198 -15.39 -8.84 16.06
CA ASP A 198 -14.89 -9.68 14.97
C ASP A 198 -13.35 -9.63 14.87
N LYS A 199 -12.75 -8.45 15.05
CA LYS A 199 -11.31 -8.24 14.93
C LYS A 199 -10.50 -8.83 16.10
N TYR A 200 -10.96 -8.66 17.34
CA TYR A 200 -10.21 -9.04 18.54
C TYR A 200 -10.74 -10.29 19.24
N GLY A 201 -11.94 -10.74 18.90
CA GLY A 201 -12.57 -11.90 19.52
C GLY A 201 -12.80 -11.70 21.03
N PRO A 202 -12.95 -12.81 21.80
CA PRO A 202 -13.21 -12.76 23.23
C PRO A 202 -12.02 -12.27 24.07
N GLU A 203 -10.82 -12.19 23.49
CA GLU A 203 -9.61 -11.70 24.18
C GLU A 203 -9.48 -10.17 24.13
N GLY A 204 -10.28 -9.49 23.29
CA GLY A 204 -10.27 -8.04 23.16
C GLY A 204 -10.70 -7.32 24.45
N LYS A 205 -9.97 -6.28 24.84
CA LYS A 205 -10.16 -5.51 26.07
C LYS A 205 -11.60 -5.03 26.33
N CYS A 206 -12.36 -4.73 25.28
CA CYS A 206 -13.72 -4.19 25.36
C CYS A 206 -14.80 -5.18 24.89
N TYR A 207 -14.45 -6.46 24.73
CA TYR A 207 -15.36 -7.50 24.26
C TYR A 207 -16.61 -7.61 25.14
N GLU A 208 -16.46 -7.80 26.46
CA GLU A 208 -17.58 -7.98 27.38
C GLU A 208 -18.52 -6.76 27.41
N GLU A 209 -17.95 -5.54 27.42
CA GLU A 209 -18.71 -4.30 27.39
C GLU A 209 -19.57 -4.20 26.12
N PHE A 210 -18.94 -4.44 24.96
CA PHE A 210 -19.61 -4.32 23.68
C PHE A 210 -20.66 -5.40 23.48
N GLN A 211 -20.38 -6.64 23.91
CA GLN A 211 -21.35 -7.73 23.86
C GLN A 211 -22.58 -7.41 24.74
N GLN A 212 -22.39 -6.97 25.98
CA GLN A 212 -23.51 -6.59 26.85
C GLN A 212 -24.31 -5.42 26.29
N ALA A 213 -23.65 -4.44 25.66
CA ALA A 213 -24.32 -3.31 25.02
C ALA A 213 -25.15 -3.73 23.81
N LEU A 214 -24.66 -4.69 23.02
CA LEU A 214 -25.40 -5.27 21.90
C LEU A 214 -26.62 -6.08 22.38
N GLU A 215 -26.46 -6.88 23.43
CA GLU A 215 -27.54 -7.69 24.01
C GLU A 215 -28.67 -6.85 24.63
N LYS A 216 -28.31 -5.78 25.35
CA LYS A 216 -29.28 -4.84 25.94
C LYS A 216 -29.97 -3.95 24.91
N GLY A 217 -29.49 -3.97 23.66
CA GLY A 217 -29.86 -3.02 22.62
C GLY A 217 -29.15 -1.69 22.86
N ILE A 218 -28.39 -1.24 21.85
CA ILE A 218 -27.71 0.06 21.93
C ILE A 218 -28.79 1.13 21.85
N PRO A 219 -28.93 2.00 22.89
CA PRO A 219 -29.93 3.07 22.84
C PRO A 219 -29.67 3.92 21.61
N ALA A 220 -30.71 4.09 20.78
CA ALA A 220 -30.64 4.75 19.48
C ALA A 220 -30.26 6.23 19.64
N THR A 221 -28.95 6.48 19.76
CA THR A 221 -28.30 7.78 19.94
C THR A 221 -28.81 8.61 21.12
N MET A 222 -27.89 9.18 21.90
CA MET A 222 -28.20 10.42 22.61
C MET A 222 -28.55 11.44 21.53
N ASP A 223 -29.83 11.80 21.41
CA ASP A 223 -30.22 12.99 20.67
C ASP A 223 -29.28 14.11 21.10
N LYS A 224 -28.73 14.84 20.12
CA LYS A 224 -27.91 16.03 20.35
C LYS A 224 -28.79 17.09 20.99
N GLU A 225 -29.07 16.94 22.28
CA GLU A 225 -29.90 17.83 23.07
C GLU A 225 -29.01 18.98 23.53
N GLY A 226 -28.68 19.81 22.55
CA GLY A 226 -27.78 20.95 22.70
C GLY A 226 -27.94 21.87 21.52
N SER A 227 -28.91 22.78 21.61
CA SER A 227 -29.16 23.92 20.71
C SER A 227 -30.15 23.69 19.56
N ARG A 228 -31.44 23.64 19.89
CA ARG A 228 -32.42 24.35 19.06
C ARG A 228 -33.53 24.95 19.92
N LYS A 229 -33.49 26.29 20.02
CA LYS A 229 -34.59 27.10 20.54
C LYS A 229 -35.89 26.71 19.83
N LYS A 230 -36.85 26.34 20.66
CA LYS A 230 -38.27 26.10 20.43
C LYS A 230 -38.86 27.14 19.46
N VAL A 231 -39.27 26.71 18.27
CA VAL A 231 -40.32 27.38 17.49
C VAL A 231 -41.48 26.40 17.42
N GLU A 232 -42.56 26.76 18.10
CA GLU A 232 -43.81 26.02 18.15
C GLU A 232 -44.52 26.08 16.80
N ALA A 233 -44.89 24.91 16.26
CA ALA A 233 -45.98 24.78 15.30
C ALA A 233 -46.64 23.39 15.41
N LYS A 234 -47.82 23.40 16.06
CA LYS A 234 -49.10 22.72 15.81
C LYS A 234 -49.17 21.29 15.22
N PRO A 235 -50.05 20.40 15.77
CA PRO A 235 -50.14 18.99 15.37
C PRO A 235 -51.17 18.71 14.27
N SER A 236 -50.82 17.76 13.40
CA SER A 236 -51.69 16.96 12.51
C SER A 236 -50.75 15.90 11.90
N GLY A 237 -50.97 14.60 11.84
CA GLY A 237 -52.09 13.71 12.09
C GLY A 237 -51.77 12.43 11.30
N GLY A 238 -51.94 11.25 11.92
CA GLY A 238 -52.18 9.96 11.26
C GLY A 238 -51.16 9.36 10.27
N GLY A 239 -50.56 8.23 10.65
CA GLY A 239 -50.67 7.01 9.83
C GLY A 239 -49.43 6.51 9.06
N THR A 240 -49.06 5.27 9.42
CA THR A 240 -48.68 4.13 8.54
C THR A 240 -47.20 3.84 8.16
N ALA A 241 -46.90 2.55 8.34
CA ALA A 241 -46.02 1.67 7.54
C ALA A 241 -44.49 1.77 7.71
N THR A 242 -44.00 0.89 8.58
CA THR A 242 -42.62 0.41 8.67
C THR A 242 -42.16 -0.14 7.31
N THR A 243 -41.34 0.63 6.60
CA THR A 243 -40.67 0.18 5.38
C THR A 243 -39.18 0.00 5.70
N ALA A 244 -38.64 -1.18 5.39
CA ALA A 244 -37.23 -1.52 5.60
C ALA A 244 -36.30 -0.46 4.98
N PRO A 245 -35.17 -0.11 5.62
CA PRO A 245 -34.26 0.89 5.11
C PRO A 245 -33.63 0.39 3.80
N ALA A 246 -34.11 0.95 2.69
CA ALA A 246 -33.49 0.78 1.39
C ALA A 246 -32.03 1.24 1.50
N LYS A 247 -31.10 0.33 1.20
CA LYS A 247 -29.69 0.66 0.96
C LYS A 247 -29.65 1.84 -0.02
N LYS A 248 -29.32 3.03 0.49
CA LYS A 248 -29.12 4.22 -0.34
C LYS A 248 -27.97 3.91 -1.29
N LYS A 249 -28.30 3.52 -2.52
CA LYS A 249 -27.33 3.49 -3.63
C LYS A 249 -26.72 4.88 -3.67
N ALA A 250 -25.40 4.94 -3.48
CA ALA A 250 -24.63 6.18 -3.64
C ALA A 250 -25.05 6.82 -4.96
N LYS A 251 -25.59 8.04 -4.86
CA LYS A 251 -26.08 8.78 -6.01
C LYS A 251 -24.90 8.92 -6.99
N PRO A 252 -25.04 8.55 -8.27
CA PRO A 252 -23.96 8.68 -9.25
C PRO A 252 -23.46 10.12 -9.20
N ALA A 253 -22.13 10.25 -9.13
CA ALA A 253 -21.42 11.50 -8.91
C ALA A 253 -22.10 12.67 -9.64
N SER A 254 -22.50 13.67 -8.86
CA SER A 254 -23.14 14.89 -9.33
C SER A 254 -22.45 15.44 -10.58
N SER A 255 -23.22 15.93 -11.53
CA SER A 255 -22.76 16.67 -12.71
C SER A 255 -21.53 17.53 -12.36
N ARG A 256 -20.38 17.20 -12.96
CA ARG A 256 -19.11 17.88 -12.69
C ARG A 256 -19.30 19.37 -12.96
N THR A 257 -19.03 20.20 -11.96
CA THR A 257 -19.09 21.65 -12.16
C THR A 257 -17.72 22.09 -12.64
N CYS A 258 -17.68 22.65 -13.84
CA CYS A 258 -16.49 23.30 -14.37
C CYS A 258 -16.50 24.79 -14.05
N GLN A 259 -15.33 25.34 -13.79
CA GLN A 259 -15.14 26.78 -13.70
C GLN A 259 -13.93 27.20 -14.53
N SER A 260 -14.08 28.20 -15.39
CA SER A 260 -12.93 28.86 -16.01
C SER A 260 -12.53 30.08 -15.18
N PHE A 261 -11.23 30.39 -15.16
CA PHE A 261 -10.69 31.60 -14.58
C PHE A 261 -9.50 32.10 -15.43
N THR A 262 -9.04 33.32 -15.20
CA THR A 262 -7.95 33.92 -15.97
C THR A 262 -6.82 34.33 -15.04
N VAL A 263 -5.57 34.08 -15.47
CA VAL A 263 -4.35 34.59 -14.83
C VAL A 263 -3.59 35.40 -15.88
N GLY A 264 -3.53 36.73 -15.69
CA GLY A 264 -3.03 37.63 -16.72
C GLY A 264 -3.91 37.57 -17.98
N SER A 265 -3.32 37.22 -19.12
CA SER A 265 -4.03 37.01 -20.39
C SER A 265 -4.45 35.55 -20.65
N GLN A 266 -4.11 34.64 -19.75
CA GLN A 266 -4.27 33.21 -19.96
C GLN A 266 -5.53 32.68 -19.27
N LYS A 267 -6.42 32.05 -20.03
CA LYS A 267 -7.58 31.33 -19.51
C LYS A 267 -7.17 29.93 -19.08
N PHE A 268 -7.63 29.52 -17.90
CA PHE A 268 -7.46 28.19 -17.32
C PHE A 268 -8.82 27.63 -16.96
N ASN A 269 -8.91 26.30 -16.94
CA ASN A 269 -10.08 25.58 -16.48
C ASN A 269 -9.80 24.88 -15.14
N ALA A 270 -10.87 24.70 -14.36
CA ALA A 270 -10.84 23.98 -13.11
C ALA A 270 -12.07 23.09 -12.98
N ILE A 271 -11.85 21.95 -12.33
CA ILE A 271 -12.86 20.95 -12.02
C ILE A 271 -12.99 20.81 -10.51
N GLN A 272 -14.23 20.72 -10.01
CA GLN A 272 -14.44 20.42 -8.61
C GLN A 272 -14.35 18.91 -8.35
N LEU A 273 -13.33 18.50 -7.60
CA LEU A 273 -13.12 17.12 -7.13
C LEU A 273 -13.28 17.13 -5.60
N GLY A 274 -14.45 16.69 -5.14
CA GLY A 274 -14.84 16.77 -3.74
C GLY A 274 -14.88 18.24 -3.23
N PRO A 275 -14.20 18.55 -2.12
CA PRO A 275 -14.19 19.90 -1.56
C PRO A 275 -13.10 20.81 -2.17
N LEU A 276 -12.39 20.36 -3.20
CA LEU A 276 -11.31 21.12 -3.84
C LEU A 276 -11.61 21.38 -5.31
N TRP A 277 -11.28 22.57 -5.77
CA TRP A 277 -11.16 22.90 -7.18
C TRP A 277 -9.74 22.60 -7.64
N TRP A 278 -9.59 21.82 -8.70
CA TRP A 278 -8.30 21.45 -9.28
C TRP A 278 -8.14 22.07 -10.66
N THR A 279 -6.96 22.62 -10.95
CA THR A 279 -6.66 23.08 -12.32
C THR A 279 -6.58 21.89 -13.26
N THR A 280 -7.31 21.96 -14.37
CA THR A 280 -7.35 20.88 -15.36
C THR A 280 -6.17 20.93 -16.32
N GLU A 281 -5.37 21.99 -16.29
CA GLU A 281 -4.19 22.18 -17.14
C GLU A 281 -2.95 22.48 -16.30
N ASN A 282 -1.77 22.28 -16.89
CA ASN A 282 -0.49 22.62 -16.29
C ASN A 282 -0.33 24.14 -16.20
N MET A 283 -0.09 24.65 -14.99
CA MET A 283 0.06 26.10 -14.78
C MET A 283 1.32 26.67 -15.45
N ASN A 284 2.29 25.81 -15.74
CA ASN A 284 3.54 26.10 -16.40
C ASN A 284 3.52 25.82 -17.92
N LYS A 285 2.35 25.59 -18.54
CA LYS A 285 2.11 25.50 -20.00
C LYS A 285 3.24 24.82 -20.81
N GLY A 286 3.61 23.60 -20.43
CA GLY A 286 4.57 22.76 -21.15
C GLY A 286 6.03 22.96 -20.77
N GLY A 287 6.34 23.89 -19.87
CA GLY A 287 7.64 23.92 -19.19
C GLY A 287 7.72 22.90 -18.06
N PHE A 288 8.90 22.70 -17.49
CA PHE A 288 9.09 22.04 -16.20
C PHE A 288 9.59 23.08 -15.20
N VAL A 289 9.16 22.99 -13.95
CA VAL A 289 9.62 23.90 -12.90
C VAL A 289 10.12 23.11 -11.71
N ASN A 290 11.11 23.67 -11.02
CA ASN A 290 11.59 23.12 -9.76
C ASN A 290 10.59 23.41 -8.63
N TRP A 291 10.75 22.73 -7.49
CA TRP A 291 9.77 22.82 -6.40
C TRP A 291 9.66 24.23 -5.82
N VAL A 292 10.78 24.96 -5.70
CA VAL A 292 10.79 26.34 -5.20
C VAL A 292 9.94 27.26 -6.10
N THR A 293 10.06 27.10 -7.41
CA THR A 293 9.28 27.86 -8.39
C THR A 293 7.80 27.43 -8.32
N ALA A 294 7.54 26.12 -8.27
CA ALA A 294 6.19 25.53 -8.19
C ALA A 294 5.33 26.14 -7.07
N ARG A 295 5.93 26.40 -5.90
CA ARG A 295 5.24 27.03 -4.75
C ARG A 295 4.66 28.41 -5.05
N THR A 296 5.26 29.12 -5.99
CA THR A 296 4.86 30.48 -6.38
C THR A 296 4.15 30.55 -7.73
N THR A 297 4.07 29.42 -8.45
CA THR A 297 3.41 29.35 -9.76
C THR A 297 1.89 29.49 -9.66
N CYS A 298 1.29 29.09 -8.53
CA CYS A 298 -0.16 29.17 -8.36
C CYS A 298 -0.65 30.62 -8.19
N PRO A 299 -1.74 31.03 -8.86
CA PRO A 299 -2.28 32.38 -8.75
C PRO A 299 -2.90 32.63 -7.37
N THR A 300 -3.12 33.90 -7.02
CA THR A 300 -3.70 34.29 -5.73
C THR A 300 -5.00 33.52 -5.41
N GLY A 301 -5.04 32.92 -4.22
CA GLY A 301 -6.17 32.09 -3.76
C GLY A 301 -6.14 30.65 -4.26
N TRP A 302 -5.10 30.26 -4.99
CA TRP A 302 -4.77 28.89 -5.35
C TRP A 302 -3.41 28.52 -4.75
N ARG A 303 -3.18 27.23 -4.53
CA ARG A 303 -1.92 26.72 -3.98
C ARG A 303 -1.58 25.36 -4.59
N LEU A 304 -0.36 24.87 -4.37
CA LEU A 304 -0.05 23.47 -4.68
C LEU A 304 -0.93 22.53 -3.82
N PRO A 305 -1.35 21.37 -4.37
CA PRO A 305 -1.98 20.34 -3.57
C PRO A 305 -1.00 19.76 -2.57
N CYS A 306 -1.51 19.17 -1.52
CA CYS A 306 -0.71 18.44 -0.55
C CYS A 306 -0.84 16.94 -0.79
N THR A 307 0.15 16.16 -0.37
CA THR A 307 0.16 14.70 -0.56
C THR A 307 -1.09 14.04 -0.01
N GLN A 308 -1.53 14.45 1.19
CA GLN A 308 -2.77 13.97 1.81
C GLN A 308 -4.03 14.33 1.01
N GLU A 309 -4.06 15.46 0.32
CA GLU A 309 -5.21 15.84 -0.52
C GLU A 309 -5.28 14.99 -1.79
N VAL A 310 -4.11 14.68 -2.38
CA VAL A 310 -3.99 13.75 -3.52
C VAL A 310 -4.43 12.35 -3.08
N GLU A 311 -3.93 11.86 -1.94
CA GLU A 311 -4.29 10.55 -1.39
C GLU A 311 -5.78 10.44 -1.06
N HIS A 312 -6.36 11.48 -0.45
CA HIS A 312 -7.79 11.54 -0.18
C HIS A 312 -8.61 11.50 -1.47
N LEU A 313 -8.19 12.24 -2.49
CA LEU A 313 -8.84 12.22 -3.80
C LEU A 313 -8.82 10.82 -4.41
N ILE A 314 -7.69 10.11 -4.33
CA ILE A 314 -7.55 8.73 -4.82
C ILE A 314 -8.43 7.77 -4.01
N ARG A 315 -8.37 7.83 -2.68
CA ARG A 315 -9.03 6.90 -1.77
C ARG A 315 -10.53 7.10 -1.70
N GLU A 316 -10.98 8.31 -1.39
CA GLU A 316 -12.37 8.57 -1.05
C GLU A 316 -13.24 8.79 -2.30
N TYR A 317 -12.70 9.46 -3.32
CA TYR A 317 -13.52 9.85 -4.47
C TYR A 317 -13.65 8.74 -5.52
N TYR A 318 -12.63 7.89 -5.66
CA TYR A 318 -12.64 6.81 -6.64
C TYR A 318 -12.76 5.42 -6.03
N SER A 319 -12.58 5.30 -4.71
CA SER A 319 -12.63 4.05 -3.93
C SER A 319 -11.64 2.96 -4.37
N ASN A 320 -10.88 3.19 -5.45
CA ASN A 320 -9.94 2.26 -6.05
C ASN A 320 -8.92 3.08 -6.90
N PRO A 321 -7.60 2.88 -6.70
CA PRO A 321 -6.54 3.53 -7.48
C PRO A 321 -6.66 3.36 -9.00
N ASP A 322 -7.08 2.20 -9.51
CA ASP A 322 -7.23 1.94 -10.95
C ASP A 322 -8.37 2.79 -11.55
N LYS A 323 -9.44 2.97 -10.78
CA LYS A 323 -10.55 3.86 -11.17
C LYS A 323 -10.13 5.31 -11.13
N ALA A 324 -9.36 5.71 -10.11
CA ALA A 324 -8.79 7.05 -10.03
C ALA A 324 -7.90 7.34 -11.24
N TYR A 325 -6.98 6.42 -11.55
CA TYR A 325 -6.11 6.52 -12.71
C TYR A 325 -6.94 6.65 -13.98
N THR A 326 -7.82 5.69 -14.26
CA THR A 326 -8.63 5.68 -15.49
C THR A 326 -9.46 6.95 -15.66
N TYR A 327 -9.97 7.51 -14.57
CA TYR A 327 -10.75 8.74 -14.59
C TYR A 327 -9.90 9.99 -14.79
N LEU A 328 -8.75 10.07 -14.11
CA LEU A 328 -7.86 11.23 -14.20
C LEU A 328 -7.03 11.22 -15.49
N THR A 329 -7.00 10.10 -16.20
CA THR A 329 -6.30 9.93 -17.48
C THR A 329 -7.26 9.73 -18.66
N SER A 330 -8.57 9.94 -18.50
CA SER A 330 -9.51 9.71 -19.60
C SER A 330 -9.30 10.73 -20.72
N ASP A 331 -9.13 10.23 -21.95
CA ASP A 331 -8.99 11.06 -23.16
C ASP A 331 -10.32 11.67 -23.63
N ASP A 332 -11.39 11.59 -22.83
CA ASP A 332 -12.69 12.18 -23.11
C ASP A 332 -12.67 13.70 -22.88
N ALA A 333 -11.81 14.38 -23.64
CA ALA A 333 -11.44 15.79 -23.61
C ALA A 333 -12.59 16.79 -23.85
N ARG A 334 -13.86 16.36 -23.79
CA ARG A 334 -14.97 17.15 -24.29
C ARG A 334 -15.57 18.16 -23.31
N ASN A 335 -15.28 18.17 -22.00
CA ASN A 335 -15.76 19.24 -21.10
C ASN A 335 -14.99 19.29 -19.76
N CYS A 336 -13.86 20.01 -19.71
CA CYS A 336 -13.10 20.33 -18.47
C CYS A 336 -12.70 19.12 -17.61
N GLU A 337 -12.28 18.05 -18.29
CA GLU A 337 -11.67 16.90 -17.64
C GLU A 337 -10.25 17.23 -17.18
N PHE A 338 -9.72 16.42 -16.26
CA PHE A 338 -8.35 16.52 -15.79
C PHE A 338 -7.39 16.19 -16.95
N ASN A 339 -6.97 17.19 -17.73
CA ASN A 339 -6.13 16.98 -18.91
C ASN A 339 -4.72 16.57 -18.47
N LEU A 340 -4.49 15.27 -18.39
CA LEU A 340 -3.23 14.70 -17.96
C LEU A 340 -2.29 14.52 -19.16
N GLU A 341 -1.31 15.41 -19.27
CA GLU A 341 -0.26 15.28 -20.28
C GLU A 341 0.92 14.48 -19.71
N PHE A 342 1.23 13.33 -20.31
CA PHE A 342 2.40 12.51 -19.98
C PHE A 342 3.69 13.14 -20.53
N THR A 343 4.04 14.32 -20.02
CA THR A 343 5.20 15.07 -20.51
C THR A 343 6.53 14.53 -20.00
N GLY A 344 6.55 13.63 -19.02
CA GLY A 344 7.76 13.13 -18.37
C GLY A 344 8.18 14.00 -17.18
N PHE A 345 9.49 14.04 -16.91
CA PHE A 345 10.11 14.91 -15.91
C PHE A 345 11.57 15.23 -16.26
N GLN A 346 12.16 16.23 -15.62
CA GLN A 346 13.60 16.53 -15.73
C GLN A 346 14.31 16.23 -14.43
N TRP A 347 15.49 15.58 -14.49
CA TRP A 347 16.31 15.34 -13.29
C TRP A 347 16.88 16.63 -12.69
N ALA A 348 17.15 17.62 -13.54
CA ALA A 348 17.56 18.96 -13.15
C ALA A 348 17.14 19.96 -14.25
N PRO A 349 17.08 21.27 -13.97
CA PRO A 349 16.66 22.25 -14.96
C PRO A 349 17.58 22.24 -16.18
N GLY A 350 16.99 22.17 -17.38
CA GLY A 350 17.74 22.14 -18.65
C GLY A 350 18.25 20.76 -19.08
N MET A 351 18.04 19.72 -18.26
CA MET A 351 18.35 18.34 -18.65
C MET A 351 17.33 17.79 -19.65
N ALA A 352 17.72 16.71 -20.35
CA ALA A 352 16.79 15.96 -21.19
C ALA A 352 15.59 15.46 -20.36
N VAL A 353 14.42 15.43 -20.99
CA VAL A 353 13.18 14.95 -20.38
C VAL A 353 13.22 13.42 -20.32
N ALA A 354 13.12 12.88 -19.10
CA ALA A 354 12.98 11.46 -18.83
C ALA A 354 11.50 11.04 -18.90
N ASP A 355 11.25 9.79 -19.30
CA ASP A 355 9.93 9.15 -19.32
C ASP A 355 8.83 9.90 -20.09
N GLN A 356 9.22 10.64 -21.14
CA GLN A 356 8.27 11.34 -21.99
C GLN A 356 7.28 10.34 -22.63
N GLY A 357 5.98 10.61 -22.51
CA GLY A 357 4.90 9.75 -22.97
C GLY A 357 4.56 8.58 -22.03
N LEU A 358 5.34 8.37 -20.97
CA LEU A 358 5.17 7.28 -20.01
C LEU A 358 4.78 7.77 -18.61
N THR A 359 5.30 8.92 -18.19
CA THR A 359 5.08 9.46 -16.84
C THR A 359 4.52 10.88 -16.89
N ALA A 360 3.59 11.21 -15.99
CA ALA A 360 3.16 12.58 -15.73
C ALA A 360 3.43 12.91 -14.25
N GLY A 361 4.40 13.79 -13.98
CA GLY A 361 4.78 14.15 -12.62
C GLY A 361 4.34 15.56 -12.21
N PHE A 362 3.88 15.69 -10.96
CA PHE A 362 3.38 16.95 -10.42
C PHE A 362 3.89 17.20 -9.01
N TRP A 363 4.20 18.47 -8.71
CA TRP A 363 4.60 18.89 -7.37
C TRP A 363 3.44 18.92 -6.37
N CYS A 364 3.75 18.54 -5.13
CA CYS A 364 2.95 18.84 -3.95
C CYS A 364 3.62 19.92 -3.09
N PHE A 365 2.84 20.53 -2.21
CA PHE A 365 3.32 21.54 -1.28
C PHE A 365 4.21 20.97 -0.17
N ASN A 366 4.02 19.70 0.23
CA ASN A 366 4.75 19.11 1.35
C ASN A 366 6.25 19.18 1.15
N GLU A 367 6.95 19.71 2.15
CA GLU A 367 8.40 19.69 2.25
C GLU A 367 8.83 18.56 3.17
N ASP A 368 9.82 17.79 2.76
CA ASP A 368 10.43 16.79 3.64
C ASP A 368 11.35 17.50 4.63
N VAL A 369 10.85 17.72 5.85
CA VAL A 369 11.59 18.41 6.92
C VAL A 369 12.81 17.62 7.38
N GLN A 370 12.81 16.29 7.24
CA GLN A 370 13.92 15.44 7.63
C GLN A 370 15.03 15.46 6.57
N TYR A 371 14.65 15.53 5.30
CA TYR A 371 15.56 15.57 4.17
C TYR A 371 15.36 16.87 3.39
N GLY A 372 15.97 17.96 3.89
CA GLY A 372 15.87 19.31 3.35
C GLY A 372 15.97 19.51 1.83
N PRO A 373 16.67 18.69 1.01
CA PRO A 373 16.62 18.82 -0.45
C PRO A 373 15.38 18.17 -1.12
N ARG A 374 14.41 17.63 -0.37
CA ARG A 374 13.30 16.83 -0.91
C ARG A 374 11.91 17.42 -0.66
N ALA A 375 10.99 17.12 -1.56
CA ALA A 375 9.60 17.53 -1.48
C ALA A 375 8.65 16.46 -2.00
N GLY A 376 7.38 16.59 -1.62
CA GLY A 376 6.30 15.74 -2.08
C GLY A 376 5.99 15.96 -3.55
N SER A 377 5.65 14.87 -4.23
CA SER A 377 5.16 14.85 -5.61
C SER A 377 4.21 13.68 -5.81
N PHE A 378 3.50 13.67 -6.93
CA PHE A 378 2.75 12.51 -7.39
C PHE A 378 3.00 12.26 -8.87
N LEU A 379 3.12 10.98 -9.22
CA LEU A 379 3.45 10.50 -10.56
C LEU A 379 2.33 9.59 -11.08
N PHE A 380 1.85 9.86 -12.28
CA PHE A 380 1.03 8.92 -13.04
C PHE A 380 1.94 8.11 -13.94
N LYS A 381 1.87 6.79 -13.82
CA LYS A 381 2.67 5.87 -14.66
C LYS A 381 1.77 5.11 -15.61
N LYS A 382 2.02 5.30 -16.91
CA LYS A 382 1.22 4.70 -17.99
C LYS A 382 1.38 3.18 -18.08
N SER A 383 2.59 2.68 -17.84
CA SER A 383 2.92 1.25 -17.93
C SER A 383 2.19 0.41 -16.88
N THR A 384 2.10 0.92 -15.66
CA THR A 384 1.49 0.25 -14.50
C THR A 384 0.05 0.69 -14.24
N ARG A 385 -0.44 1.72 -14.94
CA ARG A 385 -1.73 2.36 -14.68
C ARG A 385 -1.91 2.78 -13.22
N SER A 386 -0.82 3.22 -12.59
CA SER A 386 -0.79 3.59 -11.17
C SER A 386 -0.59 5.09 -10.98
N ILE A 387 -1.03 5.56 -9.80
CA ILE A 387 -0.70 6.87 -9.26
C ILE A 387 0.15 6.63 -8.02
N GLU A 388 1.36 7.17 -8.02
CA GLU A 388 2.31 7.04 -6.92
C GLU A 388 2.53 8.39 -6.26
N THR A 389 2.44 8.43 -4.92
CA THR A 389 2.81 9.61 -4.13
C THR A 389 4.22 9.41 -3.61
N ILE A 390 5.12 10.35 -3.90
CA ILE A 390 6.54 10.27 -3.51
C ILE A 390 6.85 11.47 -2.62
N LEU A 391 7.27 11.21 -1.38
CA LEU A 391 7.61 12.26 -0.40
C LEU A 391 9.06 12.76 -0.53
N THR A 392 9.89 12.04 -1.28
CA THR A 392 11.35 12.20 -1.30
C THR A 392 11.90 12.73 -2.64
N THR A 393 11.10 13.43 -3.43
CA THR A 393 11.53 13.91 -4.76
C THR A 393 12.48 15.09 -4.61
N ASP A 394 13.63 15.04 -5.29
CA ASP A 394 14.63 16.11 -5.21
C ASP A 394 14.06 17.43 -5.74
N LYS A 395 14.12 18.48 -4.92
CA LYS A 395 13.54 19.81 -5.21
C LYS A 395 14.11 20.44 -6.48
N THR A 396 15.27 20.00 -6.95
CA THR A 396 15.90 20.50 -8.18
C THR A 396 15.31 19.88 -9.45
N MET A 397 14.57 18.76 -9.34
CA MET A 397 13.90 18.14 -10.48
C MET A 397 12.90 19.11 -11.13
N GLY A 398 12.63 18.93 -12.42
CA GLY A 398 11.59 19.64 -13.13
C GLY A 398 10.34 18.78 -13.25
N LEU A 399 9.25 19.18 -12.57
CA LEU A 399 7.92 18.57 -12.71
C LEU A 399 6.88 19.61 -13.16
N ASN A 400 5.67 19.15 -13.51
CA ASN A 400 4.55 20.02 -13.81
C ASN A 400 3.90 20.58 -12.53
N CYS A 401 3.09 21.63 -12.69
CA CYS A 401 2.33 22.22 -11.59
C CYS A 401 0.83 22.13 -11.82
N ARG A 402 0.14 21.60 -10.80
CA ARG A 402 -1.30 21.71 -10.64
C ARG A 402 -1.58 22.50 -9.39
N CYS A 403 -2.64 23.29 -9.43
CA CYS A 403 -3.05 24.08 -8.29
C CYS A 403 -4.43 23.65 -7.83
N VAL A 404 -4.66 23.80 -6.53
CA VAL A 404 -5.93 23.57 -5.88
C VAL A 404 -6.43 24.82 -5.19
N LYS A 405 -7.74 24.89 -5.04
CA LYS A 405 -8.43 25.94 -4.30
C LYS A 405 -9.59 25.33 -3.51
N GLU A 406 -9.73 25.74 -2.26
CA GLU A 406 -10.83 25.29 -1.40
C GLU A 406 -12.19 25.70 -1.97
N SER A 407 -13.12 24.75 -2.05
CA SER A 407 -14.51 25.06 -2.38
C SER A 407 -15.24 25.63 -1.16
N LYS A 408 -16.44 26.18 -1.37
CA LYS A 408 -17.28 26.65 -0.25
C LYS A 408 -17.66 25.51 0.71
N ASP A 409 -17.66 24.27 0.23
CA ASP A 409 -17.99 23.08 1.01
C ASP A 409 -16.79 22.51 1.77
N TYR A 410 -15.57 23.02 1.54
CA TYR A 410 -14.36 22.56 2.21
C TYR A 410 -14.47 22.60 3.73
N LYS A 411 -15.06 23.66 4.30
CA LYS A 411 -15.28 23.81 5.74
C LYS A 411 -16.16 22.71 6.38
N LYS A 412 -16.97 22.03 5.57
CA LYS A 412 -17.87 20.95 6.01
C LYS A 412 -17.28 19.55 5.77
N SER A 413 -16.15 19.47 5.07
CA SER A 413 -15.51 18.20 4.70
C SER A 413 -14.53 17.73 5.77
N SER A 414 -14.31 16.42 5.86
CA SER A 414 -13.27 15.80 6.70
C SER A 414 -11.85 16.23 6.30
N LEU A 415 -11.66 16.68 5.07
CA LEU A 415 -10.39 17.22 4.57
C LEU A 415 -9.91 18.46 5.34
N ARG A 416 -10.79 19.16 6.07
CA ARG A 416 -10.40 20.28 6.94
C ARG A 416 -9.39 19.88 8.02
N PHE A 417 -9.36 18.60 8.40
CA PHE A 417 -8.49 18.11 9.48
C PHE A 417 -7.11 17.65 8.98
N MET A 418 -6.81 17.81 7.69
CA MET A 418 -5.52 17.45 7.09
C MET A 418 -4.75 18.72 6.74
N PRO A 419 -4.14 19.42 7.72
CA PRO A 419 -3.31 20.57 7.43
C PRO A 419 -2.11 20.13 6.61
N CYS A 420 -1.81 20.88 5.55
CA CYS A 420 -0.55 20.71 4.86
C CYS A 420 0.57 21.13 5.79
N VAL A 421 1.26 20.15 6.36
CA VAL A 421 2.41 20.38 7.22
C VAL A 421 3.41 21.26 6.48
N GLY A 422 3.75 22.41 7.07
CA GLY A 422 4.70 23.38 6.49
C GLY A 422 4.09 24.53 5.68
N MET A 423 2.76 24.67 5.57
CA MET A 423 2.18 25.93 5.09
C MET A 423 2.33 27.01 6.17
N PRO A 424 2.89 28.20 5.85
CA PRO A 424 3.05 29.30 6.79
C PRO A 424 1.71 29.92 7.22
#